data_AF-A0A5P8YMT8-F1
#
_entry.id   AF-A0A5P8YMT8-F1
#
_cell.length_a   1.000
_cell.length_b   1.000
_cell.length_c   1.000
_cell.angle_alpha   90.00
_cell.angle_beta   90.00
_cell.angle_gamma   90.00
#
_symmetry.space_group_name_H-M   'P 1'
#
loop_
_entity.id
_entity.type
_entity.pdbx_description
1 polymer ?
#
loop_
_entity_poly.entity_id
_entity_poly.type
_entity_poly.pdbx_seq_one_letter_code
_entity_poly.pdbx_strand_id
1 'polypeptide(L)'
;MTVRIVSNAVNALISGADDNVKRLVQEMLSYEVEAGDWKGTSTMFNWSKNAFPAGFAKPVAANLLKAGIKCVHVRKEKAPALGKPNPVVNPFPYNPDYAYQDQTVETLVREGMMIAQIATGGGKSNVACKAAARIGRMTLFLTTRSVLMFQMAENFQKSIDYRAENGEPWLKGQKVGVIGSGEFQVSRHINVATVQTLASFLEEPPRDASPEKKRYHLKRRELVKRFLSSVSLLILEEAHESSGSNFYDIARLCINADYRLALTATPFMKDSTEANMRLMAVAGRIEIKVTEKYLIDRGILAKPYFLYHKIAYTPDEVRIRAELASKHLNFRVGMSTAYQKAYQLGIVYNLGRNEAIVREALMYKSHGLNCMTLVRLKRHGQILMEMMKESGLKVDFIYGESNQTTRQAKLSSLAAGRIDVLIGSTILDVGVDVPSVGAVILGGGGKAEVEMRQRVGRGLRAKKNQANVCFITDFIDVSNKYLMSHSYERKHIIDTTPGFAEGVLPVGSTFDFTVLNRE
;
A
#
# COMPACT_ATOMS: atom_id res chain seq x y z
N MET A 1 -28.79 33.43 10.41
CA MET A 1 -27.46 33.42 9.78
C MET A 1 -27.39 32.26 8.80
N THR A 2 -26.93 32.49 7.57
CA THR A 2 -26.73 31.43 6.57
C THR A 2 -25.26 31.41 6.19
N VAL A 3 -24.59 30.33 6.53
CA VAL A 3 -23.17 30.11 6.21
C VAL A 3 -23.08 29.61 4.77
N ARG A 4 -22.14 30.13 4.00
CA ARG A 4 -21.86 29.66 2.65
C ARG A 4 -20.45 29.08 2.60
N ILE A 5 -20.34 27.85 2.10
CA ILE A 5 -19.06 27.21 1.80
C ILE A 5 -18.93 27.15 0.29
N VAL A 6 -17.89 27.77 -0.27
CA VAL A 6 -17.58 27.70 -1.71
C VAL A 6 -16.27 26.97 -1.91
N SER A 7 -16.25 25.90 -2.70
CA SER A 7 -15.05 25.08 -2.88
C SER A 7 -14.65 24.89 -4.34
N ASN A 8 -13.35 24.78 -4.61
CA ASN A 8 -12.81 24.26 -5.87
C ASN A 8 -12.15 22.88 -5.64
N ALA A 9 -11.21 22.48 -6.49
CA ALA A 9 -10.49 21.22 -6.37
C ALA A 9 -9.59 21.11 -5.11
N VAL A 10 -9.08 22.24 -4.58
CA VAL A 10 -8.06 22.26 -3.52
C VAL A 10 -8.55 22.93 -2.25
N ASN A 11 -9.23 24.07 -2.37
CA ASN A 11 -9.59 24.93 -1.25
C ASN A 11 -11.11 25.12 -1.17
N ALA A 12 -11.59 25.30 0.06
CA ALA A 12 -12.90 25.78 0.40
C ALA A 12 -12.78 27.10 1.15
N LEU A 13 -13.69 28.02 0.88
CA LEU A 13 -13.83 29.31 1.55
C LEU A 13 -15.16 29.33 2.30
N ILE A 14 -15.15 29.88 3.51
CA ILE A 14 -16.35 30.11 4.32
C ILE A 14 -16.70 31.59 4.34
N SER A 15 -17.98 31.91 4.13
CA SER A 15 -18.52 33.26 4.27
C SER A 15 -19.88 33.25 4.96
N GLY A 16 -20.30 34.41 5.49
CA GLY A 16 -21.54 34.52 6.28
C GLY A 16 -21.49 33.79 7.62
N ALA A 17 -20.28 33.49 8.13
CA ALA A 17 -20.03 32.88 9.43
C ALA A 17 -19.43 33.93 10.38
N ASP A 18 -19.97 34.01 11.60
CA ASP A 18 -19.35 34.74 12.70
C ASP A 18 -18.17 33.96 13.31
N ASP A 19 -17.49 34.55 14.28
CA ASP A 19 -16.29 33.94 14.88
C ASP A 19 -16.62 32.69 15.70
N ASN A 20 -17.84 32.56 16.23
CA ASN A 20 -18.27 31.35 16.93
C ASN A 20 -18.37 30.17 15.97
N VAL A 21 -18.98 30.38 14.80
CA VAL A 21 -19.05 29.35 13.76
C VAL A 21 -17.68 29.03 13.18
N LYS A 22 -16.80 30.03 12.99
CA LYS A 22 -15.42 29.76 12.54
C LYS A 22 -14.64 28.93 13.57
N ARG A 23 -14.81 29.18 14.87
CA ARG A 23 -14.23 28.34 15.94
C ARG A 23 -14.75 26.92 15.89
N LEU A 24 -16.06 26.74 15.72
CA LEU A 24 -16.66 25.42 15.55
C LEU A 24 -16.07 24.67 14.33
N VAL A 25 -15.88 25.36 13.20
CA VAL A 25 -15.22 24.76 12.02
C VAL A 25 -13.74 24.45 12.30
N GLN A 26 -13.02 25.32 13.02
CA GLN A 26 -11.65 25.04 13.45
C GLN A 26 -11.58 23.77 14.30
N GLU A 27 -12.47 23.61 15.28
CA GLU A 27 -12.55 22.43 16.15
C GLU A 27 -12.77 21.16 15.33
N MET A 28 -13.70 21.18 14.37
CA MET A 28 -13.93 20.06 13.44
C MET A 28 -12.70 19.68 12.60
N LEU A 29 -11.80 20.63 12.39
CA LEU A 29 -10.60 20.50 11.55
C LEU A 29 -9.31 20.43 12.36
N SER A 30 -9.41 20.35 13.69
CA SER A 30 -8.28 20.25 14.60
C SER A 30 -7.86 18.81 14.80
N TYR A 31 -6.57 18.60 15.00
CA TYR A 31 -5.97 17.28 15.17
C TYR A 31 -4.71 17.34 16.04
N GLU A 32 -4.40 16.25 16.71
CA GLU A 32 -3.19 16.11 17.51
C GLU A 32 -1.95 15.98 16.64
N VAL A 33 -0.88 16.66 17.04
CA VAL A 33 0.43 16.61 16.41
C VAL A 33 1.45 16.23 17.47
N GLU A 34 2.30 15.26 17.14
CA GLU A 34 3.41 14.82 17.96
C GLU A 34 4.72 15.16 17.23
N ALA A 35 5.60 15.91 17.90
CA ALA A 35 6.92 16.28 17.37
C ALA A 35 7.98 16.09 18.48
N GLY A 36 8.65 14.94 18.46
CA GLY A 36 9.54 14.54 19.57
C GLY A 36 8.72 14.30 20.84
N ASP A 37 9.14 14.92 21.95
CA ASP A 37 8.42 14.83 23.23
C ASP A 37 7.25 15.84 23.36
N TRP A 38 7.04 16.69 22.34
CA TRP A 38 5.96 17.69 22.35
C TRP A 38 4.68 17.14 21.73
N LYS A 39 3.57 17.27 22.49
CA LYS A 39 2.20 17.04 22.00
C LYS A 39 1.45 18.36 21.97
N GLY A 40 0.77 18.64 20.86
CA GLY A 40 -0.11 19.79 20.76
C GLY A 40 -1.21 19.60 19.71
N THR A 41 -1.97 20.66 19.46
CA THR A 41 -3.09 20.65 18.52
C THR A 41 -2.80 21.57 17.35
N SER A 42 -3.01 21.08 16.13
CA SER A 42 -2.97 21.85 14.89
C SER A 42 -4.34 21.84 14.23
N THR A 43 -4.57 22.73 13.26
CA THR A 43 -5.84 22.83 12.54
C THR A 43 -5.64 23.04 11.05
N MET A 44 -6.53 22.48 10.24
CA MET A 44 -6.59 22.72 8.79
C MET A 44 -7.34 24.02 8.43
N PHE A 45 -7.88 24.74 9.42
CA PHE A 45 -8.57 26.02 9.20
C PHE A 45 -7.60 27.20 9.18
N ASN A 46 -7.72 28.05 8.16
CA ASN A 46 -6.94 29.27 8.00
C ASN A 46 -7.83 30.50 8.24
N TRP A 47 -7.62 31.16 9.38
CA TRP A 47 -8.39 32.33 9.80
C TRP A 47 -8.24 33.54 8.87
N SER A 48 -7.02 33.86 8.45
CA SER A 48 -6.77 35.06 7.63
C SER A 48 -7.43 34.96 6.26
N LYS A 49 -7.60 33.75 5.73
CA LYS A 49 -8.24 33.49 4.45
C LYS A 49 -9.70 33.04 4.57
N ASN A 50 -10.20 32.81 5.77
CA ASN A 50 -11.46 32.08 6.03
C ASN A 50 -11.56 30.83 5.15
N ALA A 51 -10.51 30.00 5.17
CA ALA A 51 -10.32 28.93 4.20
C ALA A 51 -9.90 27.63 4.87
N PHE A 52 -10.21 26.51 4.22
CA PHE A 52 -9.73 25.19 4.62
C PHE A 52 -9.67 24.26 3.39
N PRO A 53 -9.05 23.07 3.47
CA PRO A 53 -8.95 22.17 2.32
C PRO A 53 -10.31 21.67 1.81
N ALA A 54 -10.48 21.61 0.49
CA ALA A 54 -11.74 21.26 -0.16
C ALA A 54 -12.25 19.85 0.21
N GLY A 55 -11.34 18.92 0.55
CA GLY A 55 -11.71 17.59 1.03
C GLY A 55 -12.64 17.59 2.24
N PHE A 56 -12.62 18.65 3.05
CA PHE A 56 -13.50 18.79 4.20
C PHE A 56 -14.79 19.58 3.93
N ALA A 57 -15.00 20.11 2.72
CA ALA A 57 -16.13 21.02 2.44
C ALA A 57 -17.50 20.37 2.71
N LYS A 58 -17.70 19.15 2.21
CA LYS A 58 -18.93 18.38 2.43
C LYS A 58 -19.14 18.00 3.91
N PRO A 59 -18.17 17.37 4.61
CA PRO A 59 -18.38 17.01 6.01
C PRO A 59 -18.55 18.23 6.92
N VAL A 60 -17.83 19.33 6.69
CA VAL A 60 -18.02 20.58 7.45
C VAL A 60 -19.43 21.13 7.22
N ALA A 61 -19.90 21.22 5.98
CA ALA A 61 -21.25 21.69 5.67
C ALA A 61 -22.32 20.81 6.35
N ALA A 62 -22.15 19.48 6.30
CA ALA A 62 -23.07 18.54 6.95
C ALA A 62 -23.06 18.68 8.48
N ASN A 63 -21.89 18.88 9.09
CA ASN A 63 -21.77 19.03 10.54
C ASN A 63 -22.32 20.38 11.03
N LEU A 64 -22.17 21.46 10.26
CA LEU A 64 -22.83 22.73 10.56
C LEU A 64 -24.35 22.60 10.52
N LEU A 65 -24.91 21.91 9.52
CA LEU A 65 -26.33 21.63 9.45
C LEU A 65 -26.82 20.81 10.66
N LYS A 66 -26.06 19.78 11.06
CA LYS A 66 -26.36 18.99 12.28
C LYS A 66 -26.32 19.82 13.55
N ALA A 67 -25.44 20.82 13.62
CA ALA A 67 -25.37 21.79 14.71
C ALA A 67 -26.47 22.87 14.65
N GLY A 68 -27.46 22.74 13.77
CA GLY A 68 -28.55 23.72 13.62
C GLY A 68 -28.18 24.98 12.83
N ILE A 69 -26.99 25.03 12.24
CA ILE A 69 -26.50 26.18 11.48
C ILE A 69 -26.84 25.96 9.99
N LYS A 70 -27.69 26.84 9.43
CA LYS A 70 -28.01 26.80 8.00
C LYS A 70 -26.72 26.98 7.19
N CYS A 71 -26.37 25.97 6.39
CA CYS A 71 -25.19 25.98 5.55
C CYS A 71 -25.54 25.63 4.10
N VAL A 72 -25.02 26.41 3.15
CA VAL A 72 -25.10 26.12 1.71
C VAL A 72 -23.69 25.84 1.20
N HIS A 73 -23.47 24.62 0.68
CA HIS A 73 -22.23 24.25 0.02
C HIS A 73 -22.39 24.37 -1.50
N VAL A 74 -21.52 25.16 -2.13
CA VAL A 74 -21.44 25.32 -3.58
C VAL A 74 -20.03 24.92 -4.03
N ARG A 75 -19.93 24.02 -5.01
CA ARG A 75 -18.66 23.63 -5.60
C ARG A 75 -18.56 24.20 -7.02
N LYS A 76 -17.37 24.72 -7.38
CA LYS A 76 -17.03 25.06 -8.77
C LYS A 76 -17.33 23.85 -9.65
N GLU A 77 -17.98 24.08 -10.79
CA GLU A 77 -18.31 23.02 -11.73
C GLU A 77 -17.05 22.25 -12.15
N LYS A 78 -17.17 20.92 -12.21
CA LYS A 78 -16.06 20.04 -12.62
C LYS A 78 -15.89 20.13 -14.11
N ALA A 79 -14.65 20.03 -14.58
CA ALA A 79 -14.40 19.60 -15.94
C ALA A 79 -15.14 18.27 -16.21
N PRO A 80 -15.93 18.13 -17.29
CA PRO A 80 -16.66 16.90 -17.56
C PRO A 80 -15.69 15.76 -17.86
N ALA A 81 -16.02 14.55 -17.42
CA ALA A 81 -15.31 13.33 -17.81
C ALA A 81 -15.49 13.08 -19.32
N LEU A 82 -14.40 12.79 -20.03
CA LEU A 82 -14.40 12.63 -21.50
C LEU A 82 -14.53 11.18 -21.95
N GLY A 83 -14.14 10.23 -21.11
CA GLY A 83 -14.21 8.81 -21.41
C GLY A 83 -15.61 8.24 -21.25
N LYS A 84 -15.88 7.12 -21.93
CA LYS A 84 -17.14 6.37 -21.81
C LYS A 84 -17.30 5.81 -20.39
N PRO A 85 -18.54 5.72 -19.87
CA PRO A 85 -18.83 4.98 -18.64
C PRO A 85 -18.31 3.54 -18.68
N ASN A 86 -17.85 3.05 -17.53
CA ASN A 86 -17.35 1.67 -17.35
C ASN A 86 -16.36 1.22 -18.43
N PRO A 87 -15.23 1.93 -18.62
CA PRO A 87 -14.31 1.64 -19.72
C PRO A 87 -13.69 0.24 -19.59
N VAL A 88 -13.50 -0.40 -20.74
CA VAL A 88 -12.72 -1.63 -20.88
C VAL A 88 -11.27 -1.24 -21.10
N VAL A 89 -10.39 -1.61 -20.18
CA VAL A 89 -9.00 -1.11 -20.12
C VAL A 89 -7.96 -2.21 -20.27
N ASN A 90 -8.39 -3.46 -20.47
CA ASN A 90 -7.56 -4.63 -20.67
C ASN A 90 -8.46 -5.76 -21.24
N PRO A 91 -7.90 -6.88 -21.72
CA PRO A 91 -8.68 -7.98 -22.30
C PRO A 91 -9.45 -8.82 -21.27
N PHE A 92 -9.42 -8.46 -19.97
CA PHE A 92 -10.13 -9.23 -18.95
C PHE A 92 -11.64 -9.05 -19.15
N PRO A 93 -12.41 -10.13 -19.30
CA PRO A 93 -13.84 -10.05 -19.53
C PRO A 93 -14.56 -9.43 -18.32
N TYR A 94 -15.74 -8.86 -18.57
CA TYR A 94 -16.58 -8.39 -17.48
C TYR A 94 -16.85 -9.53 -16.48
N ASN A 95 -16.67 -9.23 -15.20
CA ASN A 95 -16.98 -10.14 -14.12
C ASN A 95 -17.76 -9.36 -13.04
N PRO A 96 -18.99 -9.80 -12.70
CA PRO A 96 -19.84 -9.11 -11.73
C PRO A 96 -19.23 -9.03 -10.32
N ASP A 97 -18.35 -9.95 -9.94
CA ASP A 97 -17.66 -9.91 -8.64
C ASP A 97 -16.76 -8.67 -8.51
N TYR A 98 -16.29 -8.14 -9.65
CA TYR A 98 -15.47 -6.94 -9.74
C TYR A 98 -16.28 -5.67 -10.05
N ALA A 99 -17.62 -5.71 -10.04
CA ALA A 99 -18.47 -4.55 -10.33
C ALA A 99 -18.17 -3.32 -9.45
N TYR A 100 -17.65 -3.53 -8.23
CA TYR A 100 -17.20 -2.46 -7.34
C TYR A 100 -16.12 -1.57 -7.96
N GLN A 101 -15.33 -2.08 -8.92
CA GLN A 101 -14.29 -1.30 -9.60
C GLN A 101 -14.90 -0.22 -10.49
N ASP A 102 -15.94 -0.56 -11.24
CA ASP A 102 -16.72 0.39 -12.05
C ASP A 102 -17.51 1.34 -11.15
N GLN A 103 -18.16 0.82 -10.10
CA GLN A 103 -18.83 1.66 -9.09
C GLN A 103 -17.89 2.69 -8.47
N THR A 104 -16.62 2.30 -8.20
CA THR A 104 -15.61 3.21 -7.66
C THR A 104 -15.36 4.39 -8.59
N VAL A 105 -15.25 4.10 -9.90
CA VAL A 105 -14.95 5.10 -10.91
C VAL A 105 -16.14 6.02 -11.18
N GLU A 106 -17.36 5.49 -11.26
CA GLU A 106 -18.54 6.35 -11.43
C GLU A 106 -18.85 7.16 -10.17
N THR A 107 -18.55 6.62 -8.98
CA THR A 107 -18.60 7.40 -7.73
C THR A 107 -17.58 8.54 -7.76
N LEU A 108 -16.36 8.32 -8.25
CA LEU A 108 -15.37 9.39 -8.43
C LEU A 108 -15.88 10.46 -9.40
N VAL A 109 -16.52 10.07 -10.52
CA VAL A 109 -17.10 11.03 -11.47
C VAL A 109 -18.15 11.88 -10.78
N ARG A 110 -19.03 11.29 -9.94
CA ARG A 110 -20.07 12.00 -9.21
C ARG A 110 -19.51 12.90 -8.10
N GLU A 111 -18.63 12.38 -7.26
CA GLU A 111 -18.16 13.08 -6.06
C GLU A 111 -17.03 14.08 -6.35
N GLY A 112 -16.25 13.84 -7.41
CA GLY A 112 -15.06 14.62 -7.76
C GLY A 112 -13.84 14.23 -6.92
N MET A 113 -13.98 14.11 -5.60
CA MET A 113 -12.87 13.65 -4.74
C MET A 113 -13.37 12.57 -3.78
N MET A 114 -12.62 11.48 -3.68
CA MET A 114 -12.91 10.42 -2.73
C MET A 114 -11.67 9.60 -2.33
N ILE A 115 -11.76 8.99 -1.15
CA ILE A 115 -10.94 7.85 -0.77
C ILE A 115 -11.70 6.57 -1.14
N ALA A 116 -11.04 5.68 -1.88
CA ALA A 116 -11.47 4.31 -2.12
C ALA A 116 -10.61 3.37 -1.27
N GLN A 117 -11.21 2.87 -0.20
CA GLN A 117 -10.61 1.83 0.63
C GLN A 117 -10.79 0.49 -0.08
N ILE A 118 -9.72 -0.05 -0.67
CA ILE A 118 -9.74 -1.33 -1.39
C ILE A 118 -8.61 -2.21 -0.87
N ALA A 119 -9.00 -3.32 -0.24
CA ALA A 119 -8.11 -4.36 0.25
C ALA A 119 -7.08 -4.82 -0.81
N THR A 120 -5.96 -5.37 -0.34
CA THR A 120 -4.93 -5.89 -1.24
C THR A 120 -5.46 -7.06 -2.06
N GLY A 121 -5.08 -7.12 -3.34
CA GLY A 121 -5.66 -8.04 -4.32
C GLY A 121 -7.01 -7.62 -4.90
N GLY A 122 -7.67 -6.57 -4.37
CA GLY A 122 -8.91 -6.01 -4.91
C GLY A 122 -8.79 -5.21 -6.22
N GLY A 123 -7.65 -5.27 -6.92
CA GLY A 123 -7.51 -4.67 -8.25
C GLY A 123 -7.34 -3.14 -8.29
N LYS A 124 -6.71 -2.52 -7.28
CA LYS A 124 -6.44 -1.06 -7.23
C LYS A 124 -5.82 -0.50 -8.52
N SER A 125 -4.83 -1.19 -9.10
CA SER A 125 -4.21 -0.77 -10.36
C SER A 125 -5.20 -0.78 -11.53
N ASN A 126 -6.14 -1.72 -11.56
CA ASN A 126 -7.20 -1.74 -12.58
C ASN A 126 -8.19 -0.59 -12.38
N VAL A 127 -8.56 -0.30 -11.13
CA VAL A 127 -9.39 0.87 -10.79
C VAL A 127 -8.71 2.17 -11.24
N ALA A 128 -7.40 2.31 -11.02
CA ALA A 128 -6.66 3.47 -11.49
C ALA A 128 -6.64 3.58 -13.03
N CYS A 129 -6.48 2.47 -13.75
CA CYS A 129 -6.58 2.44 -15.22
C CYS A 129 -8.00 2.82 -15.70
N LYS A 130 -9.04 2.26 -15.08
CA LYS A 130 -10.45 2.60 -15.38
C LYS A 130 -10.75 4.07 -15.07
N ALA A 131 -10.24 4.61 -13.96
CA ALA A 131 -10.39 6.03 -13.62
C ALA A 131 -9.72 6.94 -14.66
N ALA A 132 -8.48 6.66 -15.04
CA ALA A 132 -7.78 7.42 -16.08
C ALA A 132 -8.50 7.36 -17.43
N ALA A 133 -9.01 6.18 -17.81
CA ALA A 133 -9.79 5.99 -19.02
C ALA A 133 -11.12 6.76 -18.98
N ARG A 134 -11.87 6.64 -17.87
CA ARG A 134 -13.18 7.28 -17.69
C ARG A 134 -13.08 8.79 -17.66
N ILE A 135 -12.13 9.34 -16.92
CA ILE A 135 -11.93 10.79 -16.86
C ILE A 135 -11.40 11.30 -18.21
N GLY A 136 -10.50 10.57 -18.87
CA GLY A 136 -10.02 10.88 -20.21
C GLY A 136 -9.26 12.20 -20.31
N ARG A 137 -8.66 12.67 -19.21
CA ARG A 137 -7.89 13.92 -19.12
C ARG A 137 -6.52 13.67 -18.51
N MET A 138 -5.66 14.70 -18.52
CA MET A 138 -4.30 14.56 -18.02
C MET A 138 -4.29 14.03 -16.59
N THR A 139 -3.72 12.85 -16.43
CA THR A 139 -3.70 12.09 -15.18
C THR A 139 -2.31 12.10 -14.58
N LEU A 140 -2.22 12.30 -13.26
CA LEU A 140 -1.02 12.06 -12.47
C LEU A 140 -1.32 10.98 -11.44
N PHE A 141 -0.59 9.88 -11.51
CA PHE A 141 -0.55 8.86 -10.47
C PHE A 141 0.69 9.08 -9.60
N LEU A 142 0.47 9.26 -8.31
CA LEU A 142 1.50 9.61 -7.34
C LEU A 142 1.64 8.48 -6.31
N THR A 143 2.87 7.98 -6.16
CA THR A 143 3.23 6.91 -5.22
C THR A 143 4.51 7.24 -4.48
N THR A 144 4.82 6.54 -3.39
CA THR A 144 6.00 6.80 -2.55
C THR A 144 7.21 5.95 -2.93
N ARG A 145 7.05 4.97 -3.82
CA ARG A 145 8.09 3.98 -4.13
C ARG A 145 8.30 3.83 -5.63
N SER A 146 9.55 3.91 -6.07
CA SER A 146 9.89 3.82 -7.50
C SER A 146 9.45 2.50 -8.16
N VAL A 147 9.48 1.37 -7.44
CA VAL A 147 9.06 0.08 -8.01
C VAL A 147 7.56 0.08 -8.34
N LEU A 148 6.71 0.63 -7.45
CA LEU A 148 5.28 0.78 -7.71
C LEU A 148 5.02 1.75 -8.86
N MET A 149 5.82 2.83 -8.96
CA MET A 149 5.72 3.79 -10.04
C MET A 149 5.92 3.11 -11.40
N PHE A 150 7.00 2.33 -11.56
CA PHE A 150 7.27 1.62 -12.83
C PHE A 150 6.24 0.54 -13.13
N GLN A 151 5.79 -0.22 -12.12
CA GLN A 151 4.72 -1.20 -12.29
C GLN A 151 3.42 -0.53 -12.77
N MET A 152 3.08 0.62 -12.20
CA MET A 152 1.90 1.36 -12.61
C MET A 152 2.05 1.99 -13.99
N ALA A 153 3.24 2.46 -14.36
CA ALA A 153 3.52 2.91 -15.72
C ALA A 153 3.29 1.80 -16.75
N GLU A 154 3.77 0.59 -16.47
CA GLU A 154 3.55 -0.57 -17.34
C GLU A 154 2.05 -0.92 -17.46
N ASN A 155 1.31 -0.92 -16.35
CA ASN A 155 -0.13 -1.16 -16.35
C ASN A 155 -0.90 -0.10 -17.16
N PHE A 156 -0.55 1.18 -17.01
CA PHE A 156 -1.13 2.24 -17.81
C PHE A 156 -0.76 2.12 -19.29
N GLN A 157 0.48 1.74 -19.61
CA GLN A 157 0.92 1.55 -20.98
C GLN A 157 0.14 0.42 -21.66
N LYS A 158 0.02 -0.74 -20.99
CA LYS A 158 -0.80 -1.86 -21.47
C LYS A 158 -2.26 -1.45 -21.69
N SER A 159 -2.82 -0.64 -20.78
CA SER A 159 -4.19 -0.11 -20.92
C SER A 159 -4.32 0.84 -22.12
N ILE A 160 -3.37 1.74 -22.32
CA ILE A 160 -3.32 2.65 -23.48
C ILE A 160 -3.26 1.84 -24.79
N ASP A 161 -2.34 0.88 -24.87
CA ASP A 161 -2.13 0.08 -26.07
C ASP A 161 -3.36 -0.76 -26.39
N TYR A 162 -3.95 -1.43 -25.38
CA TYR A 162 -5.19 -2.17 -25.53
C TYR A 162 -6.35 -1.29 -26.01
N ARG A 163 -6.54 -0.11 -25.40
CA ARG A 163 -7.62 0.82 -25.82
C ARG A 163 -7.39 1.38 -27.22
N ALA A 164 -6.13 1.61 -27.61
CA ALA A 164 -5.78 2.05 -28.95
C ALA A 164 -6.22 1.04 -30.02
N GLU A 165 -6.11 -0.25 -29.71
CA GLU A 165 -6.58 -1.35 -30.58
C GLU A 165 -8.10 -1.57 -30.47
N ASN A 166 -8.75 -1.11 -29.40
CA ASN A 166 -10.14 -1.42 -29.06
C ASN A 166 -11.01 -0.15 -28.90
N GLY A 167 -11.03 0.70 -29.93
CA GLY A 167 -12.00 1.80 -30.05
C GLY A 167 -11.51 3.18 -29.64
N GLU A 168 -10.22 3.34 -29.32
CA GLU A 168 -9.60 4.65 -29.02
C GLU A 168 -8.30 4.89 -29.83
N PRO A 169 -8.34 4.87 -31.19
CA PRO A 169 -7.14 4.85 -32.03
C PRO A 169 -6.21 6.06 -31.90
N TRP A 170 -6.69 7.19 -31.37
CA TRP A 170 -5.85 8.38 -31.09
C TRP A 170 -4.81 8.13 -29.98
N LEU A 171 -4.96 7.05 -29.22
CA LEU A 171 -3.99 6.58 -28.23
C LEU A 171 -2.81 5.82 -28.84
N LYS A 172 -2.89 5.43 -30.12
CA LYS A 172 -1.83 4.64 -30.78
C LYS A 172 -0.48 5.36 -30.70
N GLY A 173 0.52 4.66 -30.17
CA GLY A 173 1.88 5.17 -29.99
C GLY A 173 2.06 6.18 -28.84
N GLN A 174 1.00 6.53 -28.11
CA GLN A 174 1.13 7.38 -26.93
C GLN A 174 1.87 6.65 -25.81
N LYS A 175 2.73 7.37 -25.10
CA LYS A 175 3.54 6.83 -24.00
C LYS A 175 3.12 7.42 -22.66
N VAL A 176 3.25 6.62 -21.61
CA VAL A 176 3.11 7.06 -20.22
C VAL A 176 4.32 7.89 -19.83
N GLY A 177 4.09 9.06 -19.21
CA GLY A 177 5.15 9.88 -18.64
C GLY A 177 5.64 9.30 -17.32
N VAL A 178 6.95 9.33 -17.08
CA VAL A 178 7.60 8.83 -15.87
C VAL A 178 8.45 9.93 -15.25
N ILE A 179 8.19 10.23 -13.97
CA ILE A 179 8.89 11.28 -13.22
C ILE A 179 9.42 10.68 -11.90
N GLY A 180 10.65 10.18 -11.93
CA GLY A 180 11.23 9.44 -10.80
C GLY A 180 12.43 8.61 -11.22
N SER A 181 13.29 8.26 -10.26
CA SER A 181 14.45 7.39 -10.51
C SER A 181 15.38 7.88 -11.64
N GLY A 182 15.56 9.20 -11.76
CA GLY A 182 16.40 9.83 -12.78
C GLY A 182 15.65 10.22 -14.06
N GLU A 183 14.41 9.76 -14.24
CA GLU A 183 13.58 10.09 -15.40
C GLU A 183 12.75 11.37 -15.18
N PHE A 184 12.64 12.19 -16.23
CA PHE A 184 11.74 13.33 -16.29
C PHE A 184 11.06 13.39 -17.66
N GLN A 185 10.07 12.52 -17.87
CA GLN A 185 9.30 12.45 -19.11
C GLN A 185 7.83 12.74 -18.80
N VAL A 186 7.27 13.75 -19.44
CA VAL A 186 5.87 14.16 -19.25
C VAL A 186 5.06 13.77 -20.48
N SER A 187 3.92 13.14 -20.25
CA SER A 187 2.90 12.81 -21.24
C SER A 187 1.71 13.73 -21.12
N ARG A 188 1.09 14.06 -22.24
CA ARG A 188 -0.18 14.80 -22.30
C ARG A 188 -1.39 14.00 -21.78
N HIS A 189 -1.23 12.69 -21.61
CA HIS A 189 -2.31 11.77 -21.22
C HIS A 189 -2.17 11.27 -19.79
N ILE A 190 -1.20 10.39 -19.53
CA ILE A 190 -1.04 9.73 -18.23
C ILE A 190 0.40 9.82 -17.79
N ASN A 191 0.61 10.24 -16.55
CA ASN A 191 1.91 10.40 -15.92
C ASN A 191 1.94 9.62 -14.61
N VAL A 192 3.08 9.02 -14.30
CA VAL A 192 3.38 8.44 -12.99
C VAL A 192 4.56 9.18 -12.37
N ALA A 193 4.54 9.36 -11.05
CA ALA A 193 5.61 10.03 -10.35
C ALA A 193 5.81 9.50 -8.93
N THR A 194 7.04 9.63 -8.41
CA THR A 194 7.29 9.48 -6.98
C THR A 194 7.14 10.80 -6.24
N VAL A 195 6.61 10.74 -5.01
CA VAL A 195 6.48 11.91 -4.11
C VAL A 195 7.84 12.58 -3.90
N GLN A 196 8.89 11.79 -3.63
CA GLN A 196 10.21 12.29 -3.29
C GLN A 196 10.85 13.04 -4.46
N THR A 197 10.71 12.53 -5.69
CA THR A 197 11.28 13.19 -6.87
C THR A 197 10.58 14.52 -7.15
N LEU A 198 9.24 14.54 -7.14
CA LEU A 198 8.50 15.79 -7.34
C LEU A 198 8.78 16.81 -6.22
N ALA A 199 8.88 16.36 -4.97
CA ALA A 199 9.21 17.23 -3.84
C ALA A 199 10.58 17.89 -4.02
N SER A 200 11.61 17.11 -4.40
CA SER A 200 12.94 17.64 -4.67
C SER A 200 12.96 18.66 -5.83
N PHE A 201 12.13 18.47 -6.85
CA PHE A 201 11.98 19.46 -7.92
C PHE A 201 11.24 20.73 -7.47
N LEU A 202 10.50 20.65 -6.37
CA LEU A 202 9.77 21.73 -5.73
C LEU A 202 10.51 22.31 -4.51
N GLU A 203 11.80 22.03 -4.33
CA GLU A 203 12.63 22.70 -3.32
C GLU A 203 13.11 24.07 -3.81
N GLU A 204 13.44 24.95 -2.87
CA GLU A 204 14.16 26.19 -3.19
C GLU A 204 15.63 25.87 -3.49
N PRO A 205 16.30 26.64 -4.36
CA PRO A 205 17.71 26.39 -4.64
C PRO A 205 18.56 26.63 -3.38
N PRO A 206 19.66 25.87 -3.19
CA PRO A 206 20.59 26.11 -2.08
C PRO A 206 21.10 27.55 -2.08
N ARG A 207 21.27 28.14 -0.88
CA ARG A 207 21.68 29.55 -0.74
C ARG A 207 23.05 29.82 -1.36
N ASP A 208 23.93 28.85 -1.25
CA ASP A 208 25.32 28.80 -1.73
C ASP A 208 25.45 28.31 -3.19
N ALA A 209 24.36 27.92 -3.85
CA ALA A 209 24.42 27.49 -5.24
C ALA A 209 24.86 28.61 -6.18
N SER A 210 25.66 28.27 -7.20
CA SER A 210 26.07 29.20 -8.25
C SER A 210 24.85 29.81 -8.96
N PRO A 211 24.97 31.02 -9.54
CA PRO A 211 23.86 31.66 -10.27
C PRO A 211 23.25 30.75 -11.35
N GLU A 212 24.08 29.97 -12.04
CA GLU A 212 23.63 29.02 -13.07
C GLU A 212 22.82 27.86 -12.50
N LYS A 213 23.29 27.27 -11.39
CA LYS A 213 22.56 26.21 -10.67
C LYS A 213 21.22 26.74 -10.14
N LYS A 214 21.20 27.95 -9.57
CA LYS A 214 19.96 28.61 -9.12
C LYS A 214 18.95 28.76 -10.25
N ARG A 215 19.40 29.29 -11.40
CA ARG A 215 18.55 29.45 -12.59
C ARG A 215 18.00 28.12 -13.10
N TYR A 216 18.82 27.07 -13.15
CA TYR A 216 18.37 25.72 -13.53
C TYR A 216 17.29 25.18 -12.57
N HIS A 217 17.52 25.28 -11.26
CA HIS A 217 16.56 24.86 -10.23
C HIS A 217 15.23 25.59 -10.36
N LEU A 218 15.26 26.93 -10.47
CA LEU A 218 14.05 27.75 -10.59
C LEU A 218 13.26 27.44 -11.86
N LYS A 219 13.95 27.23 -12.99
CA LYS A 219 13.32 26.84 -14.26
C LYS A 219 12.63 25.48 -14.14
N ARG A 220 13.29 24.48 -13.54
CA ARG A 220 12.72 23.15 -13.31
C ARG A 220 11.51 23.20 -12.38
N ARG A 221 11.62 23.94 -11.27
CA ARG A 221 10.53 24.16 -10.31
C ARG A 221 9.30 24.77 -10.97
N GLU A 222 9.48 25.80 -11.79
CA GLU A 222 8.38 26.44 -12.51
C GLU A 222 7.73 25.50 -13.54
N LEU A 223 8.54 24.71 -14.26
CA LEU A 223 8.03 23.70 -15.19
C LEU A 223 7.19 22.64 -14.47
N VAL A 224 7.65 22.16 -13.30
CA VAL A 224 6.89 21.21 -12.48
C VAL A 224 5.60 21.84 -11.95
N LYS A 225 5.61 23.09 -11.50
CA LYS A 225 4.38 23.80 -11.09
C LYS A 225 3.37 23.90 -12.22
N ARG A 226 3.81 24.22 -13.43
CA ARG A 226 2.94 24.27 -14.63
C ARG A 226 2.40 22.90 -15.02
N PHE A 227 3.21 21.86 -14.89
CA PHE A 227 2.78 20.48 -15.09
C PHE A 227 1.72 20.08 -14.06
N LEU A 228 1.97 20.30 -12.76
CA LEU A 228 1.03 19.94 -11.70
C LEU A 228 -0.29 20.71 -11.87
N SER A 229 -0.24 21.99 -12.23
CA SER A 229 -1.46 22.79 -12.41
C SER A 229 -2.31 22.35 -13.60
N SER A 230 -1.77 21.65 -14.61
CA SER A 230 -2.56 21.13 -15.74
C SER A 230 -3.20 19.76 -15.46
N VAL A 231 -2.84 19.08 -14.36
CA VAL A 231 -3.42 17.78 -13.98
C VAL A 231 -4.92 17.95 -13.72
N SER A 232 -5.73 17.08 -14.34
CA SER A 232 -7.19 17.03 -14.15
C SER A 232 -7.66 15.86 -13.30
N LEU A 233 -6.91 14.74 -13.32
CA LEU A 233 -7.11 13.59 -12.44
C LEU A 233 -5.84 13.34 -11.64
N LEU A 234 -5.95 13.43 -10.32
CA LEU A 234 -4.90 13.07 -9.39
C LEU A 234 -5.24 11.75 -8.72
N ILE A 235 -4.42 10.72 -8.92
CA ILE A 235 -4.55 9.41 -8.27
C ILE A 235 -3.41 9.27 -7.26
N LEU A 236 -3.76 8.84 -6.05
CA LEU A 236 -2.88 8.83 -4.90
C LEU A 236 -2.84 7.41 -4.36
N GLU A 237 -1.70 6.74 -4.49
CA GLU A 237 -1.50 5.38 -3.99
C GLU A 237 -0.73 5.42 -2.67
N GLU A 238 -1.23 4.70 -1.66
CA GLU A 238 -0.61 4.57 -0.34
C GLU A 238 -0.13 5.90 0.26
N ALA A 239 -0.90 6.95 0.01
CA ALA A 239 -0.64 8.31 0.49
C ALA A 239 -0.45 8.41 2.02
N HIS A 240 -1.07 7.48 2.78
CA HIS A 240 -0.92 7.38 4.24
C HIS A 240 0.48 6.87 4.66
N GLU A 241 1.26 6.27 3.75
CA GLU A 241 2.65 5.89 4.03
C GLU A 241 3.59 7.10 4.06
N SER A 242 3.26 8.18 3.35
CA SER A 242 4.04 9.42 3.36
C SER A 242 3.88 10.13 4.70
N SER A 243 4.82 9.90 5.62
CA SER A 243 4.87 10.59 6.92
C SER A 243 5.15 12.10 6.80
N GLY A 244 5.59 12.60 5.64
CA GLY A 244 5.88 14.02 5.40
C GLY A 244 4.76 14.80 4.70
N SER A 245 4.84 16.14 4.76
CA SER A 245 3.90 17.06 4.08
C SER A 245 4.03 17.07 2.56
N ASN A 246 5.13 16.58 1.99
CA ASN A 246 5.46 16.65 0.57
C ASN A 246 4.31 16.22 -0.35
N PHE A 247 3.67 15.09 -0.04
CA PHE A 247 2.51 14.61 -0.79
C PHE A 247 1.36 15.61 -0.79
N TYR A 248 1.04 16.17 0.39
CA TYR A 248 0.00 17.16 0.58
C TYR A 248 0.32 18.45 -0.22
N ASP A 249 1.58 18.89 -0.17
CA ASP A 249 2.03 20.10 -0.86
C ASP A 249 1.98 19.94 -2.40
N ILE A 250 2.40 18.79 -2.93
CA ILE A 250 2.27 18.47 -4.36
C ILE A 250 0.79 18.47 -4.79
N ALA A 251 -0.08 17.83 -4.02
CA ALA A 251 -1.50 17.73 -4.34
C ALA A 251 -2.22 19.10 -4.33
N ARG A 252 -1.74 20.06 -3.53
CA ARG A 252 -2.24 21.45 -3.52
C ARG A 252 -1.87 22.24 -4.75
N LEU A 253 -0.76 21.89 -5.43
CA LEU A 253 -0.36 22.50 -6.70
C LEU A 253 -1.19 21.98 -7.89
N CYS A 254 -1.88 20.85 -7.72
CA CYS A 254 -2.80 20.29 -8.71
C CYS A 254 -4.15 21.02 -8.73
N ILE A 255 -4.12 22.33 -8.97
CA ILE A 255 -5.27 23.24 -8.80
C ILE A 255 -6.45 22.97 -9.73
N ASN A 256 -6.22 22.30 -10.87
CA ASN A 256 -7.26 21.91 -11.82
C ASN A 256 -7.65 20.42 -11.70
N ALA A 257 -7.14 19.70 -10.71
CA ALA A 257 -7.48 18.30 -10.48
C ALA A 257 -8.85 18.19 -9.80
N ASP A 258 -9.91 18.42 -10.58
CA ASP A 258 -11.31 18.27 -10.15
C ASP A 258 -11.67 16.83 -9.77
N TYR A 259 -10.88 15.87 -10.27
CA TYR A 259 -10.95 14.46 -9.91
C TYR A 259 -9.75 14.06 -9.04
N ARG A 260 -10.02 13.55 -7.84
CA ARG A 260 -8.99 13.14 -6.87
C ARG A 260 -9.35 11.80 -6.25
N LEU A 261 -8.55 10.79 -6.53
CA LEU A 261 -8.80 9.43 -6.08
C LEU A 261 -7.65 8.96 -5.21
N ALA A 262 -7.90 8.73 -3.93
CA ALA A 262 -6.96 8.00 -3.08
C ALA A 262 -7.30 6.51 -3.07
N LEU A 263 -6.34 5.66 -3.44
CA LEU A 263 -6.42 4.21 -3.41
C LEU A 263 -5.58 3.69 -2.24
N THR A 264 -6.20 3.03 -1.28
CA THR A 264 -5.50 2.48 -0.12
C THR A 264 -6.22 1.28 0.48
N ALA A 265 -5.48 0.30 1.00
CA ALA A 265 -6.07 -0.84 1.71
C ALA A 265 -6.44 -0.52 3.16
N THR A 266 -5.68 0.39 3.78
CA THR A 266 -5.63 0.59 5.23
C THR A 266 -5.68 2.08 5.58
N PRO A 267 -6.70 2.83 5.13
CA PRO A 267 -6.87 4.20 5.58
C PRO A 267 -7.04 4.19 7.09
N PHE A 268 -6.40 5.13 7.79
CA PHE A 268 -6.54 5.34 9.22
C PHE A 268 -5.92 4.26 10.15
N MET A 269 -5.05 3.38 9.65
CA MET A 269 -4.39 2.33 10.46
C MET A 269 -3.02 2.70 11.02
N LYS A 270 -2.52 3.93 10.80
CA LYS A 270 -1.37 4.47 11.54
C LYS A 270 -1.88 5.41 12.62
N ASP A 271 -1.22 5.42 13.77
CA ASP A 271 -1.44 6.35 14.90
C ASP A 271 -1.25 7.84 14.53
N SER A 272 -0.80 8.16 13.31
CA SER A 272 -0.64 9.54 12.85
C SER A 272 -1.97 10.14 12.38
N THR A 273 -2.71 10.72 13.32
CA THR A 273 -3.89 11.57 13.06
C THR A 273 -3.61 12.63 12.01
N GLU A 274 -2.39 13.20 12.00
CA GLU A 274 -1.96 14.17 11.01
C GLU A 274 -1.95 13.62 9.57
N ALA A 275 -1.38 12.44 9.34
CA ALA A 275 -1.32 11.84 7.99
C ALA A 275 -2.73 11.56 7.45
N ASN A 276 -3.62 11.12 8.33
CA ASN A 276 -5.04 10.88 8.05
C ASN A 276 -5.77 12.18 7.65
N MET A 277 -5.54 13.26 8.40
CA MET A 277 -6.09 14.58 8.09
C MET A 277 -5.58 15.10 6.75
N ARG A 278 -4.29 14.95 6.44
CA ARG A 278 -3.72 15.34 5.13
C ARG A 278 -4.33 14.54 3.98
N LEU A 279 -4.56 13.24 4.16
CA LEU A 279 -5.22 12.41 3.14
C LEU A 279 -6.65 12.89 2.88
N MET A 280 -7.43 13.10 3.94
CA MET A 280 -8.80 13.62 3.82
C MET A 280 -8.83 15.03 3.23
N ALA A 281 -7.87 15.88 3.57
CA ALA A 281 -7.76 17.22 3.02
C ALA A 281 -7.64 17.23 1.48
N VAL A 282 -6.95 16.24 0.93
CA VAL A 282 -6.69 16.11 -0.52
C VAL A 282 -7.78 15.34 -1.23
N ALA A 283 -8.21 14.21 -0.69
CA ALA A 283 -9.06 13.23 -1.37
C ALA A 283 -10.50 13.22 -0.86
N GLY A 284 -10.82 13.89 0.24
CA GLY A 284 -12.15 13.86 0.84
C GLY A 284 -12.40 12.62 1.70
N ARG A 285 -13.67 12.23 1.85
CA ARG A 285 -14.06 11.10 2.72
C ARG A 285 -13.94 9.75 2.02
N ILE A 286 -14.04 8.67 2.78
CA ILE A 286 -14.21 7.32 2.20
C ILE A 286 -15.61 7.24 1.58
N GLU A 287 -15.67 6.94 0.28
CA GLU A 287 -16.93 6.68 -0.45
C GLU A 287 -17.08 5.22 -0.85
N ILE A 288 -15.97 4.48 -0.94
CA ILE A 288 -15.94 3.05 -1.27
C ILE A 288 -15.14 2.31 -0.22
N LYS A 289 -15.70 1.20 0.26
CA LYS A 289 -15.03 0.27 1.17
C LYS A 289 -15.19 -1.16 0.68
N VAL A 290 -14.08 -1.76 0.25
CA VAL A 290 -13.95 -3.13 -0.22
C VAL A 290 -12.97 -3.84 0.72
N THR A 291 -13.51 -4.68 1.60
CA THR A 291 -12.76 -5.39 2.63
C THR A 291 -12.20 -6.72 2.13
N GLU A 292 -11.27 -7.33 2.87
CA GLU A 292 -10.76 -8.67 2.60
C GLU A 292 -11.89 -9.67 2.64
N LYS A 293 -12.74 -9.63 3.68
CA LYS A 293 -13.95 -10.44 3.76
C LYS A 293 -14.81 -10.32 2.50
N TYR A 294 -15.09 -9.11 2.03
CA TYR A 294 -15.88 -8.90 0.81
C TYR A 294 -15.28 -9.61 -0.40
N LEU A 295 -13.95 -9.58 -0.54
CA LEU A 295 -13.24 -10.22 -1.66
C LEU A 295 -13.13 -11.74 -1.50
N ILE A 296 -12.95 -12.23 -0.27
CA ILE A 296 -12.90 -13.67 0.05
C ILE A 296 -14.28 -14.30 -0.18
N ASP A 297 -15.34 -13.66 0.30
CA ASP A 297 -16.72 -14.14 0.15
C ASP A 297 -17.15 -14.24 -1.32
N ARG A 298 -16.52 -13.47 -2.22
CA ARG A 298 -16.72 -13.51 -3.68
C ARG A 298 -15.73 -14.39 -4.42
N GLY A 299 -14.85 -15.10 -3.72
CA GLY A 299 -13.81 -15.92 -4.34
C GLY A 299 -12.74 -15.14 -5.11
N ILE A 300 -12.71 -13.80 -5.02
CA ILE A 300 -11.67 -12.97 -5.62
C ILE A 300 -10.34 -13.19 -4.90
N LEU A 301 -10.40 -13.33 -3.57
CA LEU A 301 -9.27 -13.75 -2.75
C LEU A 301 -9.48 -15.19 -2.27
N ALA A 302 -8.38 -15.92 -2.17
CA ALA A 302 -8.33 -17.22 -1.53
C ALA A 302 -8.62 -17.08 -0.03
N LYS A 303 -9.40 -18.02 0.52
CA LYS A 303 -9.67 -18.10 1.95
C LYS A 303 -8.39 -18.48 2.71
N PRO A 304 -7.88 -17.63 3.61
CA PRO A 304 -6.68 -17.95 4.37
C PRO A 304 -6.97 -18.92 5.53
N TYR A 305 -6.02 -19.79 5.84
CA TYR A 305 -5.94 -20.54 7.09
C TYR A 305 -4.62 -20.22 7.79
N PHE A 306 -4.68 -19.79 9.05
CA PHE A 306 -3.51 -19.37 9.82
C PHE A 306 -3.16 -20.38 10.89
N LEU A 307 -1.91 -20.83 10.92
CA LEU A 307 -1.35 -21.66 11.98
C LEU A 307 -0.18 -20.94 12.66
N TYR A 308 -0.20 -20.96 13.98
CA TYR A 308 0.85 -20.37 14.82
C TYR A 308 1.59 -21.46 15.58
N HIS A 309 2.91 -21.52 15.44
CA HIS A 309 3.77 -22.37 16.28
C HIS A 309 4.40 -21.57 17.41
N LYS A 310 4.25 -22.04 18.65
CA LYS A 310 5.04 -21.53 19.77
C LYS A 310 6.46 -22.06 19.66
N ILE A 311 7.45 -21.17 19.60
CA ILE A 311 8.85 -21.53 19.43
C ILE A 311 9.68 -20.89 20.54
N ALA A 312 10.44 -21.72 21.24
CA ALA A 312 11.50 -21.29 22.14
C ALA A 312 12.83 -21.14 21.39
N TYR A 313 13.77 -20.42 21.99
CA TYR A 313 15.10 -20.27 21.46
C TYR A 313 15.92 -21.55 21.64
N THR A 314 16.31 -22.13 20.51
CA THR A 314 17.30 -23.21 20.44
C THR A 314 18.46 -22.71 19.58
N PRO A 315 19.67 -22.51 20.13
CA PRO A 315 20.79 -21.93 19.39
C PRO A 315 21.28 -22.84 18.27
N ASP A 316 21.56 -22.28 17.10
CA ASP A 316 22.44 -22.94 16.12
C ASP A 316 23.90 -22.74 16.54
N GLU A 317 24.37 -23.58 17.47
CA GLU A 317 25.72 -23.41 18.05
C GLU A 317 26.84 -23.38 17.01
N VAL A 318 26.72 -24.20 15.97
CA VAL A 318 27.73 -24.34 14.92
C VAL A 318 27.84 -23.03 14.13
N ARG A 319 26.73 -22.53 13.59
CA ARG A 319 26.73 -21.29 12.80
C ARG A 319 27.03 -20.06 13.66
N ILE A 320 26.51 -20.02 14.88
CA ILE A 320 26.74 -18.92 15.81
C ILE A 320 28.24 -18.79 16.13
N ARG A 321 28.91 -19.91 16.45
CA ARG A 321 30.37 -19.88 16.72
C ARG A 321 31.16 -19.46 15.49
N ALA A 322 30.78 -19.94 14.30
CA ALA A 322 31.47 -19.60 13.06
C ALA A 322 31.31 -18.12 12.67
N GLU A 323 30.14 -17.52 12.88
CA GLU A 323 29.81 -16.20 12.29
C GLU A 323 29.72 -15.05 13.30
N LEU A 324 29.45 -15.36 14.57
CA LEU A 324 29.10 -14.37 15.60
C LEU A 324 30.03 -14.39 16.82
N ALA A 325 31.01 -15.29 16.89
CA ALA A 325 31.92 -15.40 18.03
C ALA A 325 32.64 -14.08 18.39
N SER A 326 33.00 -13.28 17.39
CA SER A 326 33.63 -11.97 17.59
C SER A 326 32.65 -10.85 17.96
N LYS A 327 31.34 -11.08 17.85
CA LYS A 327 30.30 -10.04 17.97
C LYS A 327 29.55 -10.06 19.29
N HIS A 328 29.51 -11.20 19.99
CA HIS A 328 28.76 -11.34 21.24
C HIS A 328 29.55 -12.10 22.30
N LEU A 329 29.54 -11.59 23.53
CA LEU A 329 30.15 -12.24 24.71
C LEU A 329 29.47 -13.56 25.11
N ASN A 330 28.18 -13.70 24.79
CA ASN A 330 27.41 -14.92 25.00
C ASN A 330 26.26 -14.99 24.00
N PHE A 331 25.72 -16.19 23.80
CA PHE A 331 24.63 -16.45 22.86
C PHE A 331 23.32 -16.78 23.56
N ARG A 332 23.11 -16.23 24.77
CA ARG A 332 21.86 -16.42 25.51
C ARG A 332 20.81 -15.42 25.03
N VAL A 333 19.57 -15.89 24.91
CA VAL A 333 18.39 -15.05 24.70
C VAL A 333 17.48 -15.23 25.91
N GLY A 334 17.21 -14.14 26.61
CA GLY A 334 16.27 -14.09 27.72
C GLY A 334 15.36 -12.87 27.63
N MET A 335 14.50 -12.70 28.64
CA MET A 335 13.48 -11.65 28.67
C MET A 335 14.04 -10.23 28.65
N SER A 336 15.24 -10.02 29.21
CA SER A 336 15.91 -8.71 29.25
C SER A 336 16.83 -8.45 28.05
N THR A 337 17.05 -9.43 27.15
CA THR A 337 17.93 -9.25 25.99
C THR A 337 17.41 -8.15 25.07
N ALA A 338 18.30 -7.22 24.69
CA ALA A 338 17.97 -6.12 23.78
C ALA A 338 17.46 -6.63 22.42
N TYR A 339 16.50 -5.91 21.83
CA TYR A 339 15.79 -6.37 20.63
C TYR A 339 16.71 -6.75 19.47
N GLN A 340 17.76 -5.98 19.17
CA GLN A 340 18.66 -6.29 18.05
C GLN A 340 19.35 -7.65 18.21
N LYS A 341 19.93 -7.91 19.41
CA LYS A 341 20.56 -9.20 19.73
C LYS A 341 19.52 -10.32 19.80
N ALA A 342 18.37 -10.07 20.41
CA ALA A 342 17.27 -11.04 20.50
C ALA A 342 16.76 -11.43 19.11
N TYR A 343 16.61 -10.47 18.20
CA TYR A 343 16.20 -10.73 16.82
C TYR A 343 17.24 -11.56 16.07
N GLN A 344 18.52 -11.18 16.16
CA GLN A 344 19.60 -11.93 15.51
C GLN A 344 19.62 -13.38 15.99
N LEU A 345 19.66 -13.62 17.31
CA LEU A 345 19.79 -14.96 17.85
C LEU A 345 18.46 -15.74 17.82
N GLY A 346 17.37 -15.14 18.29
CA GLY A 346 16.07 -15.78 18.47
C GLY A 346 15.27 -15.99 17.18
N ILE A 347 15.56 -15.24 16.10
CA ILE A 347 14.88 -15.38 14.81
C ILE A 347 15.82 -15.96 13.74
N VAL A 348 17.01 -15.38 13.55
CA VAL A 348 17.90 -15.74 12.42
C VAL A 348 18.72 -17.00 12.71
N TYR A 349 19.32 -17.08 13.90
CA TYR A 349 20.19 -18.18 14.33
C TYR A 349 19.52 -19.10 15.36
N ASN A 350 18.20 -19.22 15.28
CA ASN A 350 17.42 -20.15 16.11
C ASN A 350 17.18 -21.42 15.31
N LEU A 351 17.94 -22.48 15.62
CA LEU A 351 17.91 -23.76 14.93
C LEU A 351 16.50 -24.35 14.97
N GLY A 352 15.90 -24.46 16.16
CA GLY A 352 14.55 -25.04 16.32
C GLY A 352 13.47 -24.28 15.54
N ARG A 353 13.62 -22.96 15.41
CA ARG A 353 12.72 -22.13 14.57
C ARG A 353 12.92 -22.40 13.09
N ASN A 354 14.17 -22.47 12.64
CA ASN A 354 14.49 -22.71 11.23
C ASN A 354 14.10 -24.12 10.80
N GLU A 355 14.30 -25.13 11.66
CA GLU A 355 13.82 -26.50 11.45
C GLU A 355 12.29 -26.55 11.34
N ALA A 356 11.58 -25.80 12.19
CA ALA A 356 10.13 -25.68 12.07
C ALA A 356 9.71 -25.08 10.71
N ILE A 357 10.38 -24.02 10.25
CA ILE A 357 10.14 -23.43 8.92
C ILE A 357 10.36 -24.47 7.80
N VAL A 358 11.46 -25.23 7.86
CA VAL A 358 11.77 -26.26 6.86
C VAL A 358 10.72 -27.37 6.87
N ARG A 359 10.29 -27.81 8.05
CA ARG A 359 9.23 -28.82 8.21
C ARG A 359 7.91 -28.38 7.58
N GLU A 360 7.49 -27.14 7.80
CA GLU A 360 6.27 -26.61 7.16
C GLU A 360 6.42 -26.54 5.63
N ALA A 361 7.58 -26.11 5.13
CA ALA A 361 7.83 -26.09 3.68
C ALA A 361 7.78 -27.50 3.06
N LEU A 362 8.33 -28.51 3.74
CA LEU A 362 8.23 -29.91 3.32
C LEU A 362 6.77 -30.41 3.33
N MET A 363 6.01 -30.05 4.37
CA MET A 363 4.59 -30.40 4.49
C MET A 363 3.76 -29.79 3.35
N TYR A 364 4.02 -28.54 2.98
CA TYR A 364 3.35 -27.92 1.84
C TYR A 364 3.69 -28.62 0.53
N LYS A 365 4.98 -28.95 0.31
CA LYS A 365 5.39 -29.71 -0.88
C LYS A 365 4.73 -31.09 -0.94
N SER A 366 4.61 -31.82 0.17
CA SER A 366 3.98 -33.15 0.18
C SER A 366 2.49 -33.11 -0.19
N HIS A 367 1.84 -31.96 -0.06
CA HIS A 367 0.47 -31.71 -0.51
C HIS A 367 0.40 -30.97 -1.87
N GLY A 368 1.49 -30.94 -2.63
CA GLY A 368 1.55 -30.34 -3.96
C GLY A 368 1.47 -28.81 -3.98
N LEU A 369 1.70 -28.16 -2.84
CA LEU A 369 1.62 -26.70 -2.72
C LEU A 369 3.00 -26.06 -2.94
N ASN A 370 3.04 -25.03 -3.79
CA ASN A 370 4.17 -24.11 -3.83
C ASN A 370 4.13 -23.16 -2.62
N CYS A 371 5.31 -22.80 -2.10
CA CYS A 371 5.42 -22.02 -0.87
C CYS A 371 6.26 -20.75 -1.07
N MET A 372 5.79 -19.64 -0.51
CA MET A 372 6.59 -18.42 -0.37
C MET A 372 7.04 -18.25 1.08
N THR A 373 8.34 -18.13 1.32
CA THR A 373 8.90 -17.93 2.66
C THR A 373 9.46 -16.52 2.80
N LEU A 374 8.84 -15.71 3.66
CA LEU A 374 9.18 -14.30 3.82
C LEU A 374 10.13 -14.08 4.99
N VAL A 375 11.30 -13.49 4.74
CA VAL A 375 12.34 -13.19 5.74
C VAL A 375 12.72 -11.71 5.74
N ARG A 376 13.20 -11.16 6.86
CA ARG A 376 13.61 -9.74 6.89
C ARG A 376 15.06 -9.54 6.48
N LEU A 377 15.95 -10.42 6.92
CA LEU A 377 17.40 -10.29 6.74
C LEU A 377 17.94 -11.27 5.71
N LYS A 378 18.86 -10.79 4.86
CA LYS A 378 19.50 -11.59 3.80
C LYS A 378 20.09 -12.88 4.34
N ARG A 379 20.78 -12.80 5.48
CA ARG A 379 21.43 -13.96 6.09
C ARG A 379 20.44 -15.03 6.55
N HIS A 380 19.27 -14.64 7.05
CA HIS A 380 18.23 -15.60 7.41
C HIS A 380 17.72 -16.37 6.19
N GLY A 381 17.50 -15.67 5.08
CA GLY A 381 17.13 -16.31 3.82
C GLY A 381 18.19 -17.28 3.31
N GLN A 382 19.47 -16.97 3.47
CA GLN A 382 20.57 -17.88 3.11
C GLN A 382 20.59 -19.14 3.98
N ILE A 383 20.47 -18.99 5.30
CA ILE A 383 20.41 -20.13 6.24
C ILE A 383 19.25 -21.06 5.88
N LEU A 384 18.06 -20.49 5.66
CA LEU A 384 16.88 -21.28 5.27
C LEU A 384 17.05 -21.92 3.89
N MET A 385 17.67 -21.23 2.93
CA MET A 385 17.92 -21.79 1.60
C MET A 385 18.86 -23.00 1.67
N GLU A 386 19.91 -22.94 2.48
CA GLU A 386 20.83 -24.06 2.72
C GLU A 386 20.07 -25.25 3.34
N MET A 387 19.39 -25.03 4.47
CA MET A 387 18.66 -26.09 5.18
C MET A 387 17.54 -26.73 4.34
N MET A 388 16.79 -25.93 3.58
CA MET A 388 15.72 -26.44 2.72
C MET A 388 16.29 -27.26 1.55
N LYS A 389 17.42 -26.86 0.96
CA LYS A 389 18.09 -27.62 -0.10
C LYS A 389 18.67 -28.93 0.41
N GLU A 390 19.28 -28.94 1.59
CA GLU A 390 19.76 -30.16 2.26
C GLU A 390 18.61 -31.14 2.53
N SER A 391 17.40 -30.61 2.76
CA SER A 391 16.17 -31.40 2.93
C SER A 391 15.53 -31.85 1.60
N GLY A 392 16.14 -31.57 0.44
CA GLY A 392 15.65 -31.99 -0.87
C GLY A 392 14.60 -31.07 -1.51
N LEU A 393 14.42 -29.84 -1.01
CA LEU A 393 13.56 -28.83 -1.65
C LEU A 393 14.30 -28.12 -2.79
N LYS A 394 13.60 -27.85 -3.89
CA LYS A 394 14.03 -26.95 -4.95
C LYS A 394 13.72 -25.52 -4.52
N VAL A 395 14.76 -24.79 -4.13
CA VAL A 395 14.61 -23.48 -3.48
C VAL A 395 15.35 -22.41 -4.26
N ASP A 396 14.70 -21.27 -4.42
CA ASP A 396 15.32 -20.04 -4.90
C ASP A 396 15.16 -18.91 -3.89
N PHE A 397 16.09 -17.95 -3.95
CA PHE A 397 16.09 -16.79 -3.04
C PHE A 397 16.14 -15.47 -3.81
N ILE A 398 15.31 -14.52 -3.41
CA ILE A 398 15.31 -13.15 -3.89
C ILE A 398 15.51 -12.21 -2.70
N TYR A 399 16.45 -11.27 -2.84
CA TYR A 399 16.69 -10.20 -1.90
C TYR A 399 16.95 -8.88 -2.64
N GLY A 400 16.78 -7.74 -1.96
CA GLY A 400 16.60 -6.37 -2.50
C GLY A 400 17.44 -5.91 -3.71
N GLU A 401 18.59 -6.52 -3.99
CA GLU A 401 19.49 -6.24 -5.13
C GLU A 401 19.09 -6.97 -6.42
N SER A 402 18.15 -7.92 -6.37
CA SER A 402 17.74 -8.67 -7.57
C SER A 402 17.00 -7.73 -8.53
N ASN A 403 17.43 -7.68 -9.80
CA ASN A 403 16.76 -6.88 -10.83
C ASN A 403 15.34 -7.41 -11.15
N GLN A 404 14.48 -6.56 -11.72
CA GLN A 404 13.07 -6.89 -11.98
C GLN A 404 12.90 -8.15 -12.84
N THR A 405 13.72 -8.31 -13.88
CA THR A 405 13.71 -9.48 -14.78
C THR A 405 13.97 -10.78 -14.02
N THR A 406 14.98 -10.79 -13.14
CA THR A 406 15.31 -11.94 -12.30
C THR A 406 14.19 -12.27 -11.32
N ARG A 407 13.56 -11.25 -10.73
CA ARG A 407 12.41 -11.44 -9.82
C ARG A 407 11.25 -12.10 -10.55
N GLN A 408 10.89 -11.57 -11.72
CA GLN A 408 9.79 -12.10 -12.52
C GLN A 408 10.07 -13.54 -12.96
N ALA A 409 11.30 -13.84 -13.41
CA ALA A 409 11.68 -15.19 -13.82
C ALA A 409 11.52 -16.21 -12.67
N LYS A 410 11.98 -15.87 -11.46
CA LYS A 410 11.87 -16.73 -10.27
C LYS A 410 10.42 -16.91 -9.81
N LEU A 411 9.60 -15.86 -9.85
CA LEU A 411 8.17 -15.97 -9.56
C LEU A 411 7.45 -16.83 -10.59
N SER A 412 7.78 -16.70 -11.87
CA SER A 412 7.26 -17.58 -12.92
C SER A 412 7.72 -19.03 -12.71
N SER A 413 8.94 -19.27 -12.21
CA SER A 413 9.39 -20.61 -11.82
C SER A 413 8.60 -21.20 -10.65
N LEU A 414 8.25 -20.40 -9.65
CA LEU A 414 7.38 -20.82 -8.54
C LEU A 414 5.97 -21.13 -9.03
N ALA A 415 5.42 -20.26 -9.88
CA ALA A 415 4.08 -20.43 -10.45
C ALA A 415 3.99 -21.69 -11.32
N ALA A 416 5.05 -22.02 -12.06
CA ALA A 416 5.15 -23.20 -12.91
C ALA A 416 5.54 -24.48 -12.16
N GLY A 417 5.72 -24.45 -10.84
CA GLY A 417 6.14 -25.62 -10.05
C GLY A 417 7.58 -26.10 -10.33
N ARG A 418 8.42 -25.27 -10.97
CA ARG A 418 9.84 -25.60 -11.23
C ARG A 418 10.69 -25.51 -9.96
N ILE A 419 10.27 -24.68 -9.02
CA ILE A 419 10.81 -24.60 -7.66
C ILE A 419 9.66 -24.83 -6.67
N ASP A 420 10.00 -25.45 -5.54
CA ASP A 420 9.05 -25.76 -4.47
C ASP A 420 8.85 -24.54 -3.56
N VAL A 421 9.94 -23.83 -3.28
CA VAL A 421 9.96 -22.68 -2.35
C VAL A 421 10.67 -21.49 -2.97
N LEU A 422 10.05 -20.32 -2.87
CA LEU A 422 10.70 -19.04 -3.10
C LEU A 422 10.87 -18.30 -1.77
N ILE A 423 12.12 -18.12 -1.37
CA ILE A 423 12.46 -17.29 -0.22
C ILE A 423 12.53 -15.83 -0.72
N GLY A 424 11.86 -14.93 -0.03
CA GLY A 424 11.80 -13.52 -0.39
C GLY A 424 12.06 -12.62 0.81
N SER A 425 12.69 -11.47 0.59
CA SER A 425 12.70 -10.43 1.62
C SER A 425 11.29 -9.87 1.82
N THR A 426 10.98 -9.41 3.04
CA THR A 426 9.75 -8.65 3.35
C THR A 426 9.63 -7.31 2.60
N ILE A 427 10.63 -6.95 1.78
CA ILE A 427 10.64 -5.79 0.89
C ILE A 427 10.12 -6.17 -0.51
N LEU A 428 10.09 -7.46 -0.88
CA LEU A 428 9.47 -7.95 -2.12
C LEU A 428 7.95 -7.89 -2.10
N ASP A 429 7.36 -7.55 -0.95
CA ASP A 429 5.93 -7.31 -0.79
C ASP A 429 5.43 -6.05 -1.50
N VAL A 430 6.28 -5.35 -2.24
CA VAL A 430 5.90 -4.10 -2.90
C VAL A 430 6.47 -4.05 -4.31
N GLY A 431 5.57 -3.99 -5.30
CA GLY A 431 5.93 -3.76 -6.70
C GLY A 431 6.14 -5.01 -7.57
N VAL A 432 5.88 -6.22 -7.03
CA VAL A 432 5.95 -7.46 -7.82
C VAL A 432 4.64 -8.22 -7.72
N ASP A 433 4.18 -8.71 -8.87
CA ASP A 433 2.99 -9.52 -9.00
C ASP A 433 3.31 -10.94 -8.48
N VAL A 434 3.00 -11.19 -7.21
CA VAL A 434 3.17 -12.52 -6.60
C VAL A 434 2.13 -13.46 -7.21
N PRO A 435 2.52 -14.61 -7.79
CA PRO A 435 1.57 -15.56 -8.35
C PRO A 435 0.66 -16.12 -7.26
N SER A 436 -0.43 -16.78 -7.66
CA SER A 436 -1.24 -17.58 -6.74
C SER A 436 -0.36 -18.64 -6.07
N VAL A 437 -0.13 -18.51 -4.76
CA VAL A 437 0.67 -19.45 -3.98
C VAL A 437 -0.22 -20.37 -3.14
N GLY A 438 0.26 -21.60 -2.97
CA GLY A 438 -0.31 -22.64 -2.14
C GLY A 438 -0.30 -22.26 -0.67
N ALA A 439 0.87 -21.79 -0.23
CA ALA A 439 1.16 -21.46 1.15
C ALA A 439 2.17 -20.32 1.30
N VAL A 440 2.15 -19.70 2.49
CA VAL A 440 3.07 -18.63 2.90
C VAL A 440 3.64 -18.93 4.28
N ILE A 441 4.96 -18.84 4.44
CA ILE A 441 5.63 -18.94 5.74
C ILE A 441 6.18 -17.56 6.14
N LEU A 442 5.72 -17.02 7.26
CA LEU A 442 6.18 -15.76 7.84
C LEU A 442 7.45 -15.97 8.68
N GLY A 443 8.56 -16.26 8.00
CA GLY A 443 9.85 -16.52 8.62
C GLY A 443 10.51 -15.32 9.28
N GLY A 444 10.15 -14.08 8.92
CA GLY A 444 10.88 -12.87 9.33
C GLY A 444 10.62 -12.33 10.72
N GLY A 445 9.50 -12.67 11.37
CA GLY A 445 9.07 -12.06 12.64
C GLY A 445 8.97 -10.52 12.59
N GLY A 446 9.08 -9.86 13.75
CA GLY A 446 9.03 -8.39 13.87
C GLY A 446 7.61 -7.81 14.01
N LYS A 447 7.53 -6.49 14.22
CA LYS A 447 6.25 -5.74 14.28
C LYS A 447 5.60 -5.69 12.91
N ALA A 448 4.27 -5.66 12.85
CA ALA A 448 3.60 -5.53 11.56
C ALA A 448 2.15 -5.04 11.66
N GLU A 449 1.91 -3.73 11.79
CA GLU A 449 0.53 -3.20 11.76
C GLU A 449 -0.12 -3.23 10.38
N VAL A 450 0.50 -2.59 9.38
CA VAL A 450 -0.09 -2.44 8.04
C VAL A 450 0.52 -3.40 7.04
N GLU A 451 1.82 -3.69 7.18
CA GLU A 451 2.55 -4.46 6.19
C GLU A 451 2.04 -5.90 6.11
N MET A 452 1.88 -6.61 7.24
CA MET A 452 1.48 -8.04 7.26
C MET A 452 0.18 -8.31 6.50
N ARG A 453 -0.85 -7.49 6.71
CA ARG A 453 -2.14 -7.62 6.01
C ARG A 453 -1.97 -7.48 4.50
N GLN A 454 -1.12 -6.55 4.05
CA GLN A 454 -0.79 -6.42 2.64
C GLN A 454 0.06 -7.59 2.13
N ARG A 455 1.01 -8.12 2.92
CA ARG A 455 1.83 -9.30 2.58
C ARG A 455 0.97 -10.52 2.34
N VAL A 456 0.12 -10.85 3.30
CA VAL A 456 -0.81 -11.99 3.23
C VAL A 456 -1.73 -11.79 2.03
N GLY A 457 -2.39 -10.63 1.91
CA GLY A 457 -3.32 -10.35 0.82
C GLY A 457 -2.74 -10.46 -0.59
N ARG A 458 -1.41 -10.31 -0.78
CA ARG A 458 -0.76 -10.56 -2.08
C ARG A 458 -0.63 -12.04 -2.42
N GLY A 459 -0.50 -12.90 -1.42
CA GLY A 459 -0.48 -14.35 -1.58
C GLY A 459 -1.87 -14.98 -1.74
N LEU A 460 -2.94 -14.29 -1.34
CA LEU A 460 -4.32 -14.76 -1.40
C LEU A 460 -4.95 -14.65 -2.80
N ARG A 461 -4.20 -14.74 -3.89
CA ARG A 461 -4.81 -14.66 -5.21
C ARG A 461 -5.70 -15.87 -5.49
N ALA A 462 -6.80 -15.62 -6.20
CA ALA A 462 -7.70 -16.68 -6.60
C ALA A 462 -6.95 -17.77 -7.37
N LYS A 463 -7.12 -19.02 -6.93
CA LYS A 463 -6.63 -20.20 -7.63
C LYS A 463 -7.63 -20.64 -8.69
N LYS A 464 -7.14 -20.91 -9.91
CA LYS A 464 -7.94 -21.55 -10.96
C LYS A 464 -7.75 -23.06 -10.89
N ASN A 465 -8.84 -23.82 -10.98
CA ASN A 465 -8.85 -25.30 -11.05
C ASN A 465 -8.35 -26.03 -9.78
N GLN A 466 -8.43 -25.39 -8.61
CA GLN A 466 -8.17 -26.01 -7.31
C GLN A 466 -8.89 -25.19 -6.22
N ALA A 467 -9.04 -25.77 -5.03
CA ALA A 467 -9.65 -25.10 -3.89
C ALA A 467 -9.02 -23.70 -3.66
N ASN A 468 -9.89 -22.69 -3.56
CA ASN A 468 -9.48 -21.30 -3.45
C ASN A 468 -9.10 -20.94 -1.99
N VAL A 469 -8.04 -21.58 -1.50
CA VAL A 469 -7.55 -21.46 -0.11
C VAL A 469 -6.06 -21.13 -0.10
N CYS A 470 -5.55 -20.55 0.98
CA CYS A 470 -4.13 -20.32 1.18
C CYS A 470 -3.76 -20.67 2.62
N PHE A 471 -2.66 -21.39 2.83
CA PHE A 471 -2.19 -21.75 4.17
C PHE A 471 -1.07 -20.81 4.61
N ILE A 472 -1.15 -20.27 5.83
CA ILE A 472 -0.21 -19.30 6.36
C ILE A 472 0.34 -19.79 7.69
N THR A 473 1.65 -20.00 7.74
CA THR A 473 2.36 -20.31 8.98
C THR A 473 3.02 -19.06 9.55
N ASP A 474 2.81 -18.77 10.84
CA ASP A 474 3.56 -17.79 11.63
C ASP A 474 4.06 -18.42 12.95
N PHE A 475 4.91 -17.70 13.67
CA PHE A 475 5.62 -18.18 14.85
C PHE A 475 5.43 -17.21 16.03
N ILE A 476 5.12 -17.77 17.19
CA ILE A 476 5.06 -17.05 18.47
C ILE A 476 6.38 -17.32 19.20
N ASP A 477 7.29 -16.36 19.11
CA ASP A 477 8.64 -16.45 19.66
C ASP A 477 8.64 -16.10 21.17
N VAL A 478 8.70 -17.10 22.06
CA VAL A 478 8.42 -16.92 23.51
C VAL A 478 9.64 -16.57 24.37
N SER A 479 10.86 -16.63 23.83
CA SER A 479 12.09 -16.49 24.64
C SER A 479 12.53 -15.06 24.93
N ASN A 480 11.85 -14.05 24.39
CA ASN A 480 12.19 -12.64 24.62
C ASN A 480 10.94 -11.75 24.57
N LYS A 481 10.88 -10.74 25.47
CA LYS A 481 9.71 -9.86 25.60
C LYS A 481 9.34 -9.12 24.31
N TYR A 482 10.33 -8.65 23.53
CA TYR A 482 10.07 -7.90 22.31
C TYR A 482 9.58 -8.83 21.19
N LEU A 483 10.23 -9.99 21.00
CA LEU A 483 9.81 -10.96 19.99
C LEU A 483 8.41 -11.51 20.26
N MET A 484 8.13 -11.80 21.54
CA MET A 484 6.82 -12.27 21.99
C MET A 484 5.75 -11.20 21.78
N SER A 485 6.00 -9.96 22.24
CA SER A 485 5.10 -8.83 22.04
C SER A 485 4.78 -8.62 20.56
N HIS A 486 5.80 -8.60 19.69
CA HIS A 486 5.59 -8.45 18.26
C HIS A 486 4.80 -9.61 17.65
N SER A 487 4.99 -10.85 18.14
CA SER A 487 4.24 -12.00 17.65
C SER A 487 2.76 -11.95 18.01
N TYR A 488 2.44 -11.50 19.22
CA TYR A 488 1.05 -11.28 19.63
C TYR A 488 0.40 -10.08 18.93
N GLU A 489 1.15 -9.01 18.66
CA GLU A 489 0.68 -7.89 17.84
C GLU A 489 0.28 -8.36 16.44
N ARG A 490 1.14 -9.14 15.77
CA ARG A 490 0.84 -9.77 14.47
C ARG A 490 -0.43 -10.64 14.54
N LYS A 491 -0.52 -11.51 15.54
CA LYS A 491 -1.69 -12.38 15.72
C LYS A 491 -2.97 -11.58 15.98
N HIS A 492 -2.90 -10.53 16.80
CA HIS A 492 -4.04 -9.68 17.12
C HIS A 492 -4.63 -9.02 15.88
N ILE A 493 -3.80 -8.57 14.95
CA ILE A 493 -4.26 -7.98 13.68
C ILE A 493 -5.03 -8.99 12.84
N ILE A 494 -4.57 -10.25 12.80
CA ILE A 494 -5.27 -11.33 12.09
C ILE A 494 -6.60 -11.66 12.80
N ASP A 495 -6.57 -11.82 14.13
CA ASP A 495 -7.75 -12.13 14.94
C ASP A 495 -8.83 -11.03 14.88
N THR A 496 -8.45 -9.78 14.59
CA THR A 496 -9.36 -8.63 14.48
C THR A 496 -9.72 -8.26 13.04
N THR A 497 -9.17 -8.94 12.04
CA THR A 497 -9.47 -8.68 10.62
C THR A 497 -10.58 -9.62 10.12
N PRO A 498 -11.78 -9.10 9.79
CA PRO A 498 -12.84 -9.92 9.21
C PRO A 498 -12.42 -10.54 7.88
N GLY A 499 -12.73 -11.81 7.68
CA GLY A 499 -12.27 -12.65 6.57
C GLY A 499 -10.98 -13.41 6.87
N PHE A 500 -10.18 -12.95 7.84
CA PHE A 500 -8.95 -13.62 8.27
C PHE A 500 -9.15 -14.37 9.60
N ALA A 501 -9.84 -13.75 10.55
CA ALA A 501 -10.10 -14.31 11.87
C ALA A 501 -10.78 -15.69 11.81
N GLU A 502 -11.67 -15.89 10.84
CA GLU A 502 -12.40 -17.15 10.61
C GLU A 502 -11.50 -18.30 10.13
N GLY A 503 -10.28 -17.99 9.68
CA GLY A 503 -9.27 -18.96 9.23
C GLY A 503 -8.23 -19.30 10.30
N VAL A 504 -8.29 -18.68 11.48
CA VAL A 504 -7.27 -18.88 12.52
C VAL A 504 -7.48 -20.22 13.23
N LEU A 505 -6.45 -21.06 13.20
CA LEU A 505 -6.44 -22.36 13.87
C LEU A 505 -5.91 -22.24 15.31
N PRO A 506 -6.27 -23.19 16.20
CA PRO A 506 -5.68 -23.26 17.53
C PRO A 506 -4.16 -23.32 17.49
N VAL A 507 -3.50 -22.63 18.40
CA VAL A 507 -2.03 -22.57 18.46
C VAL A 507 -1.45 -23.97 18.67
N GLY A 508 -0.55 -24.38 17.80
CA GLY A 508 0.07 -25.72 17.85
C GLY A 508 -0.78 -26.86 17.27
N SER A 509 -1.92 -26.57 16.63
CA SER A 509 -2.66 -27.58 15.84
C SER A 509 -1.95 -27.91 14.53
N THR A 510 -2.61 -28.66 13.65
CA THR A 510 -2.17 -28.93 12.28
C THR A 510 -3.15 -28.33 11.28
N PHE A 511 -2.70 -28.12 10.05
CA PHE A 511 -3.60 -27.79 8.95
C PHE A 511 -4.45 -29.01 8.55
N ASP A 512 -5.71 -28.76 8.23
CA ASP A 512 -6.56 -29.73 7.54
C ASP A 512 -6.41 -29.52 6.02
N PHE A 513 -5.63 -30.37 5.36
CA PHE A 513 -5.43 -30.31 3.92
C PHE A 513 -6.57 -30.95 3.12
N THR A 514 -7.55 -31.60 3.76
CA THR A 514 -8.71 -32.18 3.05
C THR A 514 -9.57 -31.11 2.36
N VAL A 515 -9.46 -29.85 2.81
CA VAL A 515 -10.08 -28.69 2.16
C VAL A 515 -9.60 -28.46 0.73
N LEU A 516 -8.44 -29.02 0.34
CA LEU A 516 -7.94 -28.98 -1.04
C LEU A 516 -8.76 -29.86 -1.99
N ASN A 517 -9.46 -30.86 -1.46
CA ASN A 517 -10.23 -31.84 -2.23
C ASN A 517 -11.71 -31.46 -2.38
N ARG A 518 -12.12 -30.31 -1.83
CA ARG A 518 -13.51 -29.83 -1.96
C ARG A 518 -13.66 -29.10 -3.29
N GLU A 519 -14.62 -29.56 -4.11
CA GLU A 519 -14.94 -29.03 -5.44
C GLU A 519 -15.27 -27.54 -5.44
#